data_AF-A0A6P6A2I9-F1
#
_entry.id   AF-A0A6P6A2I9-F1
#
_cell.length_a   1.000
_cell.length_b   1.000
_cell.length_c   1.000
_cell.angle_alpha   90.00
_cell.angle_beta   90.00
_cell.angle_gamma   90.00
#
_symmetry.space_group_name_H-M   'P 1'
#
loop_
_entity.id
_entity.type
_entity.pdbx_description
1 polymer ?
#
loop_
_entity_poly.entity_id
_entity_poly.type
_entity_poly.pdbx_seq_one_letter_code
_entity_poly.pdbx_strand_id
1 'polypeptide(L)'
;MARAWPGAPLGCGVETTWKRLVEGKCRIRALNPEDLKMNAFDRETQMLTIDQLTSKDAAIMPCGTNPVARFISYAICAAGEVLKDAKWVPAELEQKERTGVSIGGEIGSISDILDASTNDL
;
A
#
# COMPACT_ATOMS: atom_id res chain seq x y z
N MET A 1 13.18 -18.05 1.67
CA MET A 1 11.73 -18.05 1.93
C MET A 1 11.21 -16.64 1.68
N ALA A 2 10.40 -16.43 0.64
CA ALA A 2 9.84 -15.11 0.33
C ALA A 2 8.72 -14.80 1.33
N ARG A 3 8.90 -13.77 2.16
CA ARG A 3 7.87 -13.25 3.06
C ARG A 3 6.67 -12.79 2.21
N ALA A 4 5.50 -13.37 2.45
CA ALA A 4 4.26 -12.92 1.84
C ALA A 4 3.96 -11.48 2.29
N TRP A 5 3.84 -10.56 1.33
CA TRP A 5 3.57 -9.15 1.58
C TRP A 5 2.07 -8.86 1.48
N PRO A 6 1.45 -8.09 2.38
CA PRO A 6 -0.02 -8.06 2.45
C PRO A 6 -0.65 -6.87 1.72
N GLY A 7 -0.07 -6.50 0.58
CA GLY A 7 -0.33 -5.26 -0.18
C GLY A 7 -1.66 -5.13 -0.92
N ALA A 8 -2.61 -6.05 -0.80
CA ALA A 8 -3.97 -5.82 -1.31
C ALA A 8 -4.98 -5.91 -0.16
N PRO A 9 -6.07 -5.12 -0.19
CA PRO A 9 -7.10 -5.17 0.85
C PRO A 9 -7.63 -6.60 1.06
N LEU A 10 -7.71 -7.37 -0.01
CA LEU A 10 -8.19 -8.75 0.03
C LEU A 10 -7.08 -9.78 0.26
N GLY A 11 -5.80 -9.43 0.36
CA GLY A 11 -4.71 -10.35 0.74
C GLY A 11 -3.51 -10.34 -0.19
N CYS A 12 -2.50 -11.17 0.13
CA CYS A 12 -1.26 -11.25 -0.65
C CYS A 12 -1.46 -12.09 -1.91
N GLY A 13 -1.04 -11.56 -3.06
CA GLY A 13 -1.01 -12.30 -4.32
C GLY A 13 -2.33 -12.32 -5.09
N VAL A 14 -2.21 -12.54 -6.40
CA VAL A 14 -3.33 -12.56 -7.36
C VAL A 14 -4.35 -13.63 -7.00
N GLU A 15 -3.92 -14.87 -6.73
CA GLU A 15 -4.82 -15.99 -6.41
C GLU A 15 -5.67 -15.72 -5.15
N THR A 16 -5.02 -15.31 -4.05
CA THR A 16 -5.71 -15.00 -2.79
C THR A 16 -6.69 -13.84 -2.96
N THR A 17 -6.26 -12.79 -3.66
CA THR A 17 -7.08 -11.61 -3.93
C THR A 17 -8.30 -11.97 -4.77
N TRP A 18 -8.10 -12.72 -5.86
CA TRP A 18 -9.16 -13.14 -6.77
C TRP A 18 -10.17 -14.07 -6.08
N LYS A 19 -9.68 -15.07 -5.33
CA LYS A 19 -10.53 -15.97 -4.56
C LYS A 19 -11.45 -15.20 -3.61
N ARG A 20 -10.89 -14.29 -2.81
CA ARG A 20 -11.66 -13.51 -1.84
C ARG A 20 -12.60 -12.50 -2.50
N LEU A 21 -12.23 -11.97 -3.67
CA LEU A 21 -13.10 -11.11 -4.47
C LEU A 21 -14.33 -11.87 -4.96
N VAL A 22 -14.15 -13.06 -5.54
CA VAL A 22 -15.24 -13.92 -6.03
C VAL A 22 -16.12 -14.42 -4.88
N GLU A 23 -15.54 -14.70 -3.71
CA GLU A 23 -16.28 -15.02 -2.48
C GLU A 23 -17.04 -13.82 -1.87
N GLY A 24 -16.97 -12.63 -2.49
CA GLY A 24 -17.65 -11.42 -2.02
C GLY A 24 -17.09 -10.87 -0.70
N LYS A 25 -15.83 -11.18 -0.36
CA LYS A 25 -15.19 -10.63 0.84
C LYS A 25 -14.93 -9.14 0.63
N CYS A 26 -15.27 -8.33 1.62
CA CYS A 26 -14.95 -6.92 1.69
C CYS A 26 -14.04 -6.65 2.90
N ARG A 27 -13.07 -5.76 2.73
CA ARG A 27 -12.14 -5.34 3.79
C ARG A 27 -12.28 -3.88 4.22
N ILE A 28 -13.29 -3.21 3.68
CA ILE A 28 -13.73 -1.90 4.16
C ILE A 28 -14.42 -2.11 5.50
N ARG A 29 -14.00 -1.35 6.51
CA ARG A 29 -14.64 -1.32 7.83
C ARG A 29 -14.70 0.11 8.34
N ALA A 30 -15.55 0.36 9.33
CA ALA A 30 -15.57 1.63 10.03
C ALA A 30 -14.18 1.95 10.61
N LEU A 31 -13.83 3.24 10.54
CA LEU A 31 -12.63 3.81 11.15
C LEU A 31 -12.71 3.71 12.66
N ASN A 32 -11.63 3.22 13.26
CA ASN A 32 -11.41 3.25 14.70
C ASN A 32 -10.33 4.29 15.02
N PRO A 33 -10.31 4.86 16.22
CA PRO A 33 -9.29 5.85 16.60
C PRO A 33 -7.84 5.35 16.50
N GLU A 34 -7.64 4.04 16.64
CA GLU A 34 -6.34 3.38 16.45
C GLU A 34 -5.80 3.52 15.02
N ASP A 35 -6.69 3.70 14.03
CA ASP A 35 -6.32 3.89 12.63
C ASP A 35 -5.72 5.27 12.35
N LEU A 36 -6.07 6.28 13.18
CA LEU A 36 -5.59 7.65 13.03
C LEU A 36 -4.11 7.80 13.40
N LYS A 37 -3.53 6.84 14.13
CA LYS A 37 -2.17 6.91 14.67
C LYS A 37 -1.89 8.18 15.49
N MET A 38 -2.94 8.77 16.07
CA MET A 38 -2.92 9.98 16.91
C MET A 38 -2.71 9.66 18.39
N ASN A 39 -1.77 8.75 18.68
CA ASN A 39 -1.61 8.15 20.01
C ASN A 39 -1.21 9.17 21.09
N ALA A 40 -0.69 10.33 20.68
CA ALA A 40 -0.31 11.43 21.57
C ALA A 40 -1.49 12.29 22.06
N PHE A 41 -2.67 12.12 21.47
CA PHE A 41 -3.88 12.88 21.80
C PHE A 41 -4.86 12.03 22.61
N ASP A 42 -5.71 12.70 23.41
CA ASP A 42 -6.75 12.02 24.18
C ASP A 42 -7.85 11.43 23.29
N ARG A 43 -8.66 10.55 23.89
CA ARG A 43 -9.70 9.81 23.16
C ARG A 43 -10.77 10.73 22.58
N GLU A 44 -11.07 11.83 23.27
CA GLU A 44 -12.05 12.82 22.83
C GLU A 44 -11.60 13.54 21.55
N THR A 45 -10.34 14.01 21.51
CA THR A 45 -9.74 14.62 20.33
C THR A 45 -9.69 13.65 19.15
N GLN A 46 -9.34 12.38 19.39
CA GLN A 46 -9.35 11.35 18.35
C GLN A 46 -10.77 11.13 17.77
N MET A 47 -11.79 11.05 18.63
CA MET A 47 -13.18 10.86 18.20
C MET A 47 -13.74 12.06 17.45
N LEU A 48 -13.47 13.28 17.92
CA LEU A 48 -13.80 14.51 17.19
C LEU A 48 -13.17 14.53 15.80
N THR A 49 -11.93 14.07 15.68
CA THR A 49 -11.24 13.96 14.39
C THR A 49 -11.96 12.99 13.45
N ILE A 50 -12.34 11.80 13.94
CA ILE A 50 -13.14 10.84 13.14
C ILE A 50 -14.46 11.47 12.67
N ASP A 51 -15.13 12.22 13.55
CA ASP A 51 -16.42 12.81 13.23
C ASP A 51 -16.35 13.89 12.16
N GLN A 52 -15.21 14.57 12.04
CA GLN A 52 -14.96 15.57 11.01
C GLN A 52 -14.50 14.98 9.66
N LEU A 53 -14.17 13.68 9.59
CA LEU A 53 -13.79 13.06 8.33
C LEU A 53 -14.99 12.95 7.38
N THR A 54 -14.76 13.29 6.12
CA THR A 54 -15.74 13.16 5.03
C THR A 54 -16.09 11.72 4.71
N SER A 55 -15.17 10.79 4.99
CA SER A 55 -15.38 9.35 4.93
C SER A 55 -14.95 8.71 6.24
N LYS A 56 -15.82 7.86 6.80
CA LYS A 56 -15.58 7.15 8.07
C LYS A 56 -15.19 5.69 7.85
N ASP A 57 -14.77 5.35 6.64
CA ASP A 57 -14.40 4.01 6.23
C ASP A 57 -12.89 3.87 6.04
N ALA A 58 -12.32 2.79 6.56
CA ALA A 58 -10.92 2.42 6.41
C ALA A 58 -10.77 1.19 5.52
N ALA A 59 -9.85 1.27 4.56
CA ALA A 59 -9.25 0.12 3.92
C ALA A 59 -7.90 -0.17 4.59
N ILE A 60 -7.80 -1.26 5.35
CA ILE A 60 -6.54 -1.63 5.99
C ILE A 60 -5.58 -2.15 4.91
N MET A 61 -4.49 -1.41 4.72
CA MET A 61 -3.34 -1.87 3.97
C MET A 61 -2.14 -2.00 4.92
N PRO A 62 -1.56 -3.18 5.05
CA PRO A 62 -0.41 -3.39 5.92
C PRO A 62 0.80 -2.65 5.40
N CYS A 63 1.49 -2.04 6.37
CA CYS A 63 2.63 -1.18 6.16
C CYS A 63 3.92 -2.00 6.19
N GLY A 64 4.79 -1.82 5.19
CA GLY A 64 6.20 -2.18 5.37
C GLY A 64 7.02 -1.00 5.87
N THR A 65 8.20 -1.32 6.36
CA THR A 65 9.17 -0.40 6.96
C THR A 65 10.31 -0.11 6.00
N ASN A 66 10.00 0.23 4.75
CA ASN A 66 11.03 0.58 3.77
C ASN A 66 11.32 2.08 3.78
N PRO A 67 12.57 2.50 3.49
CA PRO A 67 12.96 3.91 3.42
C PRO A 67 12.45 4.64 2.16
N VAL A 68 11.73 3.93 1.28
CA VAL A 68 11.08 4.50 0.09
C VAL A 68 9.58 4.66 0.35
N ALA A 69 8.99 5.65 -0.33
CA ALA A 69 7.56 5.90 -0.38
C ALA A 69 6.76 4.59 -0.37
N ARG A 70 5.74 4.49 0.48
CA ARG A 70 4.96 3.24 0.62
C ARG A 70 4.39 2.77 -0.72
N PHE A 71 3.92 3.68 -1.56
CA PHE A 71 3.37 3.36 -2.87
C PHE A 71 4.39 2.73 -3.82
N ILE A 72 5.66 3.17 -3.76
CA ILE A 72 6.75 2.61 -4.56
C ILE A 72 7.07 1.19 -4.11
N SER A 73 7.07 0.94 -2.79
CA SER A 73 7.25 -0.43 -2.26
C SER A 73 6.16 -1.37 -2.75
N TYR A 74 4.89 -0.93 -2.79
CA TYR A 74 3.79 -1.71 -3.37
C TYR A 74 4.02 -2.00 -4.85
N ALA A 75 4.43 -0.99 -5.61
CA ALA A 75 4.65 -1.12 -7.06
C ALA A 75 5.78 -2.10 -7.39
N ILE A 76 6.91 -2.04 -6.67
CA ILE A 76 8.05 -2.97 -6.87
C ILE A 76 7.64 -4.41 -6.56
N CYS A 77 6.92 -4.63 -5.46
CA CYS A 77 6.46 -5.97 -5.11
C CYS A 77 5.45 -6.52 -6.13
N ALA A 78 4.48 -5.72 -6.55
CA ALA A 78 3.50 -6.11 -7.56
C ALA A 78 4.18 -6.41 -8.91
N ALA A 79 5.14 -5.59 -9.34
CA ALA A 79 5.92 -5.85 -10.53
C ALA A 79 6.69 -7.17 -10.44
N GLY A 80 7.25 -7.49 -9.26
CA GLY A 80 7.90 -8.78 -9.02
C GLY A 80 6.98 -10.00 -9.11
N GLU A 81 5.70 -9.87 -8.71
CA GLU A 81 4.70 -10.92 -8.91
C GLU A 81 4.32 -11.08 -10.39
N VAL A 82 4.07 -9.96 -11.08
CA VAL A 82 3.72 -9.95 -12.51
C VAL A 82 4.82 -10.56 -13.37
N LEU A 83 6.08 -10.22 -13.11
CA LEU A 83 7.22 -10.77 -13.87
C LEU A 83 7.36 -12.29 -13.68
N LYS A 84 7.11 -12.79 -12.46
CA LYS A 84 7.13 -14.23 -12.18
C LYS A 84 5.97 -14.95 -12.85
N ASP A 85 4.77 -14.38 -12.78
CA ASP A 85 3.57 -14.95 -13.41
C ASP A 85 3.70 -14.98 -14.94
N ALA A 86 4.23 -13.90 -15.53
CA ALA A 86 4.56 -13.81 -16.95
C ALA A 86 5.74 -14.72 -17.37
N LYS A 87 6.41 -15.37 -16.41
CA LYS A 87 7.65 -16.15 -16.63
C LYS A 87 8.72 -15.34 -17.37
N TRP A 88 8.75 -14.03 -17.14
CA TRP A 88 9.61 -13.09 -17.84
C TRP A 88 10.78 -12.69 -16.94
N VAL A 89 11.97 -13.21 -17.26
CA VAL A 89 13.23 -12.88 -16.56
C VAL A 89 14.25 -12.47 -17.63
N PRO A 90 14.25 -11.18 -18.05
CA PRO A 90 15.13 -10.72 -19.12
C PRO A 90 16.59 -10.76 -18.66
N ALA A 91 17.40 -11.60 -19.29
CA ALA A 91 18.82 -11.77 -18.96
C ALA A 91 19.71 -10.90 -19.87
N GLU A 92 19.40 -10.91 -21.17
CA GLU A 92 20.17 -10.21 -22.21
C GLU A 92 19.83 -8.72 -22.30
N LEU A 93 20.77 -7.92 -22.83
CA LEU A 93 20.62 -6.47 -22.93
C LEU A 93 19.43 -6.06 -23.81
N GLU A 94 19.28 -6.65 -25.01
CA GLU A 94 18.10 -6.41 -25.88
C GLU A 94 16.78 -6.72 -25.17
N GLN A 95 16.73 -7.77 -24.33
CA GLN A 95 15.51 -8.15 -23.62
C GLN A 95 15.15 -7.11 -22.55
N LYS A 96 16.14 -6.51 -21.91
CA LYS A 96 15.95 -5.42 -20.93
C LYS A 96 15.48 -4.14 -21.61
N GLU A 97 16.08 -3.77 -22.74
CA GLU A 97 15.69 -2.59 -23.51
C GLU A 97 14.27 -2.68 -24.07
N ARG A 98 13.82 -3.89 -24.40
CA ARG A 98 12.42 -4.15 -24.81
C ARG A 98 11.43 -4.27 -23.65
N THR A 99 11.90 -4.30 -22.41
CA THR A 99 11.05 -4.40 -21.21
C THR A 99 10.88 -3.03 -20.57
N GLY A 100 9.77 -2.35 -20.87
CA GLY A 100 9.39 -1.10 -20.23
C GLY A 100 8.56 -1.31 -18.95
N VAL A 101 8.57 -0.33 -18.04
CA VAL A 101 7.71 -0.28 -16.85
C VAL A 101 6.95 1.04 -16.82
N SER A 102 5.64 0.98 -16.59
CA SER A 102 4.80 2.15 -16.35
C SER A 102 4.02 1.94 -15.06
N ILE A 103 4.25 2.81 -14.08
CA ILE A 103 3.58 2.78 -12.76
C ILE A 103 2.95 4.15 -12.56
N GLY A 104 1.62 4.19 -12.42
CA GLY A 104 0.86 5.40 -12.11
C GLY A 104 0.52 5.47 -10.62
N GLY A 105 0.63 6.66 -10.03
CA GLY A 105 0.15 6.97 -8.69
C GLY A 105 -0.56 8.32 -8.70
N GLU A 106 -1.83 8.35 -8.36
CA GLU A 106 -2.66 9.57 -8.41
C GLU A 106 -2.41 10.49 -7.20
N ILE A 107 -2.28 9.89 -6.02
CA ILE A 107 -1.99 10.60 -4.78
C ILE A 107 -0.57 10.22 -4.38
N GLY A 108 0.35 11.17 -4.50
CA GLY A 108 1.72 11.01 -3.98
C GLY A 108 1.72 10.74 -2.47
N SER A 109 2.88 10.36 -1.92
CA SER A 109 2.97 10.13 -0.47
C SER A 109 3.04 11.47 0.27
N ILE A 110 1.90 11.94 0.80
CA ILE A 110 1.85 13.12 1.70
C ILE A 110 2.77 12.92 2.91
N SER A 111 2.94 11.67 3.37
CA SER A 111 3.91 11.32 4.41
C SER A 111 5.35 11.68 4.01
N ASP A 112 5.74 11.47 2.75
CA ASP A 112 7.11 11.77 2.30
C ASP A 112 7.34 13.29 2.21
N ILE A 113 6.30 14.06 1.86
CA ILE A 113 6.35 15.54 1.88
C ILE A 113 6.57 16.04 3.31
N LEU A 114 5.87 15.45 4.28
CA LEU A 114 6.03 15.78 5.69
C LEU A 114 7.42 15.38 6.22
N ASP A 115 7.87 14.16 5.94
CA ASP A 115 9.19 13.67 6.38
C ASP A 115 10.33 14.54 5.83
N ALA A 116 10.23 14.96 4.57
CA ALA A 116 11.19 15.88 3.95
C ALA A 116 11.19 17.27 4.63
N SER A 117 10.05 17.74 5.14
CA SER A 117 9.95 19.04 5.81
C SER A 117 10.52 19.07 7.24
N THR A 118 10.61 17.91 7.90
CA THR A 118 11.14 17.80 9.27
C THR A 118 12.64 17.58 9.36
N ASN A 119 13.32 17.33 8.23
CA ASN A 119 14.76 17.00 8.21
C ASN A 119 15.69 18.23 8.08
N ASP A 120 15.14 19.45 8.13
CA ASP A 120 15.89 20.72 8.05
C ASP A 120 16.03 21.44 9.42
N LEU A 121 15.96 20.73 10.54
CA LEU A 121 16.27 21.24 11.89
C LEU A 121 17.20 20.32 12.69
#